data_AF-A0A2V6TC60-F1
#
_entry.id   AF-A0A2V6TC60-F1
#
_cell.length_a   1.000
_cell.length_b   1.000
_cell.length_c   1.000
_cell.angle_alpha   90.00
_cell.angle_beta   90.00
_cell.angle_gamma   90.00
#
_symmetry.space_group_name_H-M   'P 1'
#
loop_
_entity.id
_entity.type
_entity.pdbx_description
1 polymer ?
#
loop_
_entity_poly.entity_id
_entity_poly.type
_entity_poly.pdbx_seq_one_letter_code
_entity_poly.pdbx_strand_id
1 'polypeptide(L)'
;MGLLGHALTLKVGLLFFWTTWLAIVFLTNLCSGLKALGVLPDTWKFASQNFRAVAGATAVYHAPRWVPALLFTGVIVWQLVAVLFFGWAFVSSVQAGRLAWAPIHAAFATALALWAAFMVTDEICKQYDTQSSHVSLFTAQLLTLVSLHLLPS
;
A
#
# COMPACT_ATOMS: atom_id res chain seq x y z
N MET A 1 -23.55 -19.76 -0.39
CA MET A 1 -23.26 -18.34 -0.07
C MET A 1 -24.53 -17.56 -0.33
N GLY A 2 -25.26 -17.20 0.73
CA GLY A 2 -26.42 -16.31 0.58
C GLY A 2 -25.95 -14.99 -0.03
N LEU A 3 -26.72 -14.44 -0.96
CA LEU A 3 -26.46 -13.13 -1.55
C LEU A 3 -26.28 -12.12 -0.40
N LEU A 4 -25.06 -11.67 -0.18
CA LEU A 4 -24.78 -10.58 0.74
C LEU A 4 -25.63 -9.38 0.29
N GLY A 5 -26.20 -8.62 1.23
CA GLY A 5 -26.89 -7.39 0.89
C GLY A 5 -26.01 -6.51 -0.02
N HIS A 6 -26.61 -5.82 -0.99
CA HIS A 6 -25.88 -5.03 -1.98
C HIS A 6 -24.83 -4.09 -1.34
N ALA A 7 -25.16 -3.49 -0.19
CA ALA A 7 -24.26 -2.63 0.57
C ALA A 7 -23.03 -3.40 1.11
N LEU A 8 -23.23 -4.58 1.72
CA LEU A 8 -22.14 -5.42 2.20
C LEU A 8 -21.25 -5.92 1.05
N THR A 9 -21.85 -6.29 -0.09
CA THR A 9 -21.10 -6.68 -1.30
C THR A 9 -20.19 -5.55 -1.76
N LEU A 10 -20.67 -4.31 -1.80
CA LEU A 10 -19.86 -3.14 -2.15
C LEU A 10 -18.71 -2.94 -1.15
N LYS A 11 -18.99 -2.97 0.16
CA LYS A 11 -17.99 -2.77 1.21
C LYS A 11 -16.88 -3.83 1.17
N VAL A 12 -17.23 -5.10 1.01
CA VAL A 12 -16.28 -6.20 0.84
C VAL A 12 -15.52 -6.09 -0.48
N GLY A 13 -16.18 -5.63 -1.55
CA GLY A 13 -15.56 -5.31 -2.83
C GLY A 13 -14.47 -4.24 -2.72
N LEU A 14 -14.67 -3.21 -1.88
CA LEU A 14 -13.65 -2.19 -1.61
C LEU A 14 -12.43 -2.79 -0.87
N LEU A 15 -12.64 -3.71 0.07
CA LEU A 15 -11.53 -4.42 0.73
C LEU A 15 -10.75 -5.28 -0.28
N PHE A 16 -11.45 -5.97 -1.17
CA PHE A 16 -10.85 -6.77 -2.24
C PHE A 16 -10.04 -5.90 -3.21
N PHE A 17 -10.58 -4.75 -3.61
CA PHE A 17 -9.89 -3.77 -4.44
C PHE A 17 -8.57 -3.34 -3.81
N TRP A 18 -8.59 -2.89 -2.54
CA TRP A 18 -7.39 -2.45 -1.85
C TRP A 18 -6.37 -3.58 -1.65
N THR A 19 -6.83 -4.80 -1.37
CA THR A 19 -5.98 -6.00 -1.29
C THR A 19 -5.23 -6.20 -2.62
N THR A 20 -5.97 -6.23 -3.73
CA THR A 20 -5.42 -6.53 -5.05
C THR A 20 -4.48 -5.43 -5.53
N TRP A 21 -4.89 -4.17 -5.36
CA TRP A 21 -4.09 -3.02 -5.76
C TRP A 21 -2.77 -2.98 -4.97
N LEU A 22 -2.81 -3.11 -3.63
CA LEU A 22 -1.60 -3.15 -2.81
C LEU A 22 -0.72 -4.36 -3.13
N ALA A 23 -1.30 -5.51 -3.48
CA ALA A 23 -0.53 -6.69 -3.89
C ALA A 23 0.26 -6.41 -5.17
N ILE A 24 -0.33 -5.71 -6.15
CA ILE A 24 0.38 -5.30 -7.37
C ILE A 24 1.49 -4.30 -7.03
N VAL A 25 1.24 -3.32 -6.16
CA VAL A 25 2.27 -2.36 -5.71
C VAL A 25 3.43 -3.09 -5.01
N PHE A 26 3.13 -4.00 -4.08
CA PHE A 26 4.11 -4.82 -3.41
C PHE A 26 4.94 -5.64 -4.41
N LEU A 27 4.29 -6.39 -5.31
CA LEU A 27 4.99 -7.28 -6.23
C LEU A 27 5.87 -6.50 -7.23
N THR A 28 5.40 -5.36 -7.73
CA THR A 28 6.21 -4.51 -8.62
C THR A 28 7.39 -3.86 -7.90
N ASN A 29 7.24 -3.48 -6.62
CA ASN A 29 8.36 -2.99 -5.80
C ASN A 29 9.34 -4.10 -5.43
N LEU A 30 8.85 -5.29 -5.09
CA LEU A 30 9.67 -6.46 -4.83
C LEU A 30 10.52 -6.79 -6.06
N CYS A 31 9.92 -6.83 -7.25
CA CYS A 31 10.65 -7.04 -8.50
C CYS A 31 11.67 -5.93 -8.77
N SER A 32 11.35 -4.66 -8.44
CA SER A 32 12.30 -3.55 -8.53
C SER A 32 13.52 -3.77 -7.62
N GLY A 33 13.30 -4.23 -6.39
CA GLY A 33 14.38 -4.60 -5.46
C GLY A 33 15.20 -5.79 -5.96
N LEU A 34 14.55 -6.83 -6.49
CA LEU A 34 15.24 -8.00 -7.06
C LEU A 34 16.09 -7.64 -8.30
N LYS A 35 15.66 -6.68 -9.12
CA LYS A 35 16.49 -6.12 -10.21
C LYS A 35 17.71 -5.39 -9.65
N ALA A 36 17.53 -4.55 -8.63
CA ALA A 36 18.64 -3.85 -7.99
C ALA A 36 19.68 -4.80 -7.34
N LEU A 37 19.25 -5.99 -6.93
CA LEU A 37 20.12 -7.07 -6.42
C LEU A 37 20.73 -7.95 -7.52
N GLY A 38 20.38 -7.74 -8.80
CA GLY A 38 20.83 -8.57 -9.93
C GLY A 38 20.19 -9.95 -10.01
N VAL A 39 19.13 -10.22 -9.23
CA VAL A 39 18.38 -11.49 -9.27
C VAL A 39 17.48 -11.56 -10.50
N LEU A 40 16.90 -10.42 -10.90
CA LEU A 40 16.10 -10.29 -12.12
C LEU A 40 16.88 -9.48 -13.18
N PRO A 41 16.74 -9.82 -14.47
CA PRO A 41 17.41 -9.08 -15.54
C PRO A 41 16.81 -7.68 -15.71
N ASP A 42 17.60 -6.75 -16.25
CA ASP A 42 17.15 -5.37 -16.51
C ASP A 42 15.97 -5.30 -17.49
N THR A 43 15.81 -6.29 -18.35
CA THR A 43 14.70 -6.44 -19.30
C THR A 43 13.37 -6.85 -18.64
N TRP A 44 13.38 -7.23 -17.36
CA TRP A 44 12.16 -7.59 -16.63
C TRP A 44 11.23 -6.37 -16.49
N LYS A 45 10.04 -6.47 -17.08
CA LYS A 45 9.09 -5.36 -17.24
C LYS A 45 8.19 -5.15 -16.02
N PHE A 46 7.86 -6.20 -15.29
CA PHE A 46 6.98 -6.13 -14.12
C PHE A 46 7.76 -5.66 -12.89
N ALA A 47 8.20 -4.41 -12.91
CA ALA A 47 8.95 -3.77 -11.83
C ALA A 47 8.63 -2.27 -11.80
N SER A 48 8.49 -1.71 -10.61
CA SER A 48 8.25 -0.28 -10.44
C SER A 48 9.54 0.54 -10.64
N GLN A 49 9.38 1.84 -10.81
CA GLN A 49 10.49 2.82 -10.77
C GLN A 49 10.74 3.37 -9.35
N ASN A 50 10.06 2.83 -8.33
CA ASN A 50 10.05 3.42 -6.98
C ASN A 50 11.40 3.29 -6.28
N PHE A 51 12.20 2.24 -6.54
CA PHE A 51 13.56 2.19 -5.99
C PHE A 51 14.42 3.36 -6.48
N ARG A 52 14.32 3.69 -7.78
CA ARG A 52 15.01 4.83 -8.38
C ARG A 52 14.51 6.15 -7.80
N ALA A 53 13.21 6.27 -7.55
CA ALA A 53 12.63 7.44 -6.89
C ALA A 53 13.17 7.63 -5.46
N VAL A 54 13.24 6.56 -4.65
CA VAL A 54 13.82 6.60 -3.30
C VAL A 54 15.30 6.96 -3.34
N ALA A 55 16.08 6.38 -4.25
CA ALA A 55 17.48 6.74 -4.44
C ALA A 55 17.64 8.23 -4.81
N GLY A 56 16.81 8.73 -5.73
CA GLY A 56 16.78 10.15 -6.10
C GLY A 56 16.42 11.07 -4.94
N ALA A 57 15.40 10.71 -4.15
CA ALA A 57 14.96 11.47 -2.98
C ALA A 57 16.08 11.62 -1.93
N THR A 58 16.74 10.52 -1.59
CA THR A 58 17.82 10.53 -0.58
C THR A 58 19.12 11.21 -1.06
N ALA A 59 19.26 11.45 -2.36
CA ALA A 59 20.44 12.10 -2.93
C ALA A 59 20.59 13.56 -2.48
N VAL A 60 19.51 14.22 -2.04
CA VAL A 60 19.56 15.57 -1.45
C VAL A 60 20.48 15.66 -0.23
N TYR A 61 20.69 14.53 0.45
CA TYR A 61 21.58 14.39 1.60
C TYR A 61 22.91 13.70 1.28
N HIS A 62 23.23 13.48 0.00
CA HIS A 62 24.38 12.66 -0.42
C HIS A 62 24.43 11.29 0.26
N ALA A 63 23.26 10.67 0.47
CA ALA A 63 23.16 9.44 1.23
C ALA A 63 23.97 8.30 0.58
N PRO A 64 24.68 7.48 1.37
CA PRO A 64 25.38 6.31 0.85
C PRO A 64 24.38 5.28 0.29
N ARG A 65 24.81 4.47 -0.67
CA ARG A 65 23.96 3.53 -1.43
C ARG A 65 23.12 2.57 -0.58
N TRP A 66 23.55 2.24 0.63
CA TRP A 66 22.82 1.35 1.52
C TRP A 66 21.54 2.00 2.10
N VAL A 67 21.48 3.33 2.22
CA VAL A 67 20.34 4.05 2.78
C VAL A 67 19.07 3.87 1.94
N PRO A 68 19.05 4.19 0.62
CA PRO A 68 17.87 3.95 -0.20
C PRO A 68 17.50 2.47 -0.30
N ALA A 69 18.49 1.56 -0.26
CA ALA A 69 18.23 0.12 -0.21
C ALA A 69 17.49 -0.29 1.08
N LEU A 70 17.93 0.21 2.24
CA LEU A 70 17.27 -0.03 3.52
C LEU A 70 15.86 0.55 3.55
N LEU A 71 15.68 1.81 3.16
CA LEU A 71 14.38 2.47 3.14
C LEU A 71 13.41 1.75 2.20
N PHE A 72 13.85 1.40 1.00
CA PHE A 72 13.02 0.69 0.04
C PHE A 72 12.67 -0.73 0.48
N THR A 73 13.58 -1.42 1.18
CA THR A 73 13.28 -2.70 1.83
C THR A 73 12.21 -2.53 2.90
N GLY A 74 12.31 -1.47 3.73
CA GLY A 74 11.28 -1.12 4.70
C GLY A 74 9.91 -0.90 4.05
N VAL A 75 9.88 -0.18 2.93
CA VAL A 75 8.65 0.03 2.12
C VAL A 75 8.06 -1.30 1.64
N ILE A 76 8.88 -2.20 1.08
CA ILE A 76 8.42 -3.52 0.59
C ILE A 76 7.82 -4.34 1.73
N VAL A 77 8.50 -4.40 2.88
CA VAL A 77 8.02 -5.15 4.05
C VAL A 77 6.71 -4.56 4.57
N TRP A 78 6.60 -3.23 4.66
CA TRP A 78 5.39 -2.56 5.11
C TRP A 78 4.22 -2.83 4.15
N GLN A 79 4.46 -2.80 2.84
CA GLN A 79 3.46 -3.16 1.83
C GLN A 79 3.00 -4.60 1.96
N LEU A 80 3.92 -5.55 2.21
CA LEU A 80 3.56 -6.94 2.47
C LEU A 80 2.62 -7.06 3.67
N VAL A 81 2.94 -6.41 4.80
CA VAL A 81 2.09 -6.40 6.00
C VAL A 81 0.71 -5.83 5.69
N ALA A 82 0.64 -4.72 4.94
CA ALA A 82 -0.62 -4.12 4.53
C ALA A 82 -1.45 -5.07 3.65
N VAL A 83 -0.84 -5.74 2.67
CA VAL A 83 -1.50 -6.74 1.82
C VAL A 83 -2.07 -7.89 2.65
N LEU A 84 -1.30 -8.41 3.61
CA LEU A 84 -1.74 -9.49 4.49
C LEU A 84 -2.93 -9.07 5.36
N PHE A 85 -2.91 -7.87 5.93
CA PHE A 85 -4.04 -7.37 6.72
C PHE A 85 -5.28 -7.08 5.87
N PHE A 86 -5.14 -6.51 4.68
CA PHE A 86 -6.26 -6.32 3.77
C PHE A 86 -6.87 -7.65 3.31
N GLY A 87 -6.03 -8.64 2.99
CA GLY A 87 -6.46 -10.00 2.68
C GLY A 87 -7.18 -10.66 3.85
N TRP A 88 -6.65 -10.52 5.07
CA TRP A 88 -7.30 -11.01 6.29
C TRP A 88 -8.66 -10.34 6.53
N ALA A 89 -8.74 -9.02 6.34
CA ALA A 89 -9.99 -8.27 6.47
C ALA A 89 -11.05 -8.70 5.46
N PHE A 90 -10.65 -8.90 4.20
CA PHE A 90 -11.52 -9.40 3.14
C PHE A 90 -12.04 -10.80 3.46
N VAL A 91 -11.15 -11.77 3.69
CA VAL A 91 -11.52 -13.17 3.94
C VAL A 91 -12.40 -13.29 5.18
N SER A 92 -12.03 -12.63 6.29
CA SER A 92 -12.81 -12.66 7.53
C SER A 92 -14.21 -12.07 7.33
N SER A 93 -14.33 -11.00 6.55
CA SER A 93 -15.64 -10.36 6.31
C SER A 93 -16.54 -11.22 5.41
N VAL A 94 -15.97 -11.87 4.40
CA VAL A 94 -16.70 -12.82 3.54
C VAL A 94 -17.20 -14.03 4.33
N GLN A 95 -16.31 -14.64 5.13
CA GLN A 95 -16.65 -15.83 5.92
C GLN A 95 -17.70 -15.53 7.00
N ALA A 96 -17.61 -14.36 7.65
CA ALA A 96 -18.56 -13.98 8.68
C ALA A 96 -19.91 -13.47 8.12
N GLY A 97 -20.00 -13.18 6.81
CA GLY A 97 -21.19 -12.56 6.22
C GLY A 97 -21.47 -11.15 6.76
N ARG A 98 -20.45 -10.47 7.31
CA ARG A 98 -20.50 -9.11 7.88
C ARG A 98 -19.11 -8.53 7.94
N LEU A 99 -18.97 -7.21 8.10
CA LEU A 99 -17.64 -6.59 8.24
C LEU A 99 -16.91 -7.07 9.51
N ALA A 100 -15.69 -7.56 9.32
CA ALA A 100 -14.77 -7.92 10.39
C ALA A 100 -13.92 -6.69 10.78
N TRP A 101 -14.43 -5.89 11.72
CA TRP A 101 -13.88 -4.57 12.03
C TRP A 101 -12.43 -4.55 12.52
N ALA A 102 -12.03 -5.47 13.40
CA ALA A 102 -10.66 -5.50 13.91
C ALA A 102 -9.61 -5.71 12.79
N PRO A 103 -9.75 -6.70 11.90
CA PRO A 103 -8.92 -6.81 10.70
C PRO A 103 -8.96 -5.57 9.79
N ILE A 104 -10.15 -4.98 9.58
CA ILE A 104 -10.31 -3.78 8.75
C ILE A 104 -9.51 -2.62 9.33
N HIS A 105 -9.62 -2.36 10.64
CA HIS A 105 -8.87 -1.28 11.29
C HIS A 105 -7.37 -1.52 11.23
N ALA A 106 -6.91 -2.75 11.43
CA ALA A 106 -5.49 -3.08 11.28
C ALA A 106 -4.97 -2.81 9.85
N ALA A 107 -5.75 -3.20 8.83
CA ALA A 107 -5.42 -2.99 7.43
C ALA A 107 -5.33 -1.50 7.07
N PHE A 108 -6.37 -0.72 7.41
CA PHE A 108 -6.40 0.70 7.12
C PHE A 108 -5.39 1.50 7.94
N ALA A 109 -5.20 1.19 9.23
CA ALA A 109 -4.19 1.85 10.05
C ALA A 109 -2.78 1.63 9.47
N THR A 110 -2.46 0.40 9.06
CA THR A 110 -1.16 0.06 8.48
C THR A 110 -0.92 0.80 7.16
N ALA A 111 -1.92 0.85 6.27
CA ALA A 111 -1.75 1.50 4.98
C ALA A 111 -1.78 3.03 5.07
N LEU A 112 -2.65 3.61 5.91
CA LEU A 112 -2.65 5.06 6.17
C LEU A 112 -1.32 5.52 6.78
N ALA A 113 -0.75 4.73 7.72
CA ALA A 113 0.55 5.01 8.29
C ALA A 113 1.68 4.96 7.24
N LEU A 114 1.61 4.02 6.28
CA LEU A 114 2.55 3.96 5.16
C LEU A 114 2.49 5.24 4.31
N TRP A 115 1.29 5.69 3.91
CA TRP A 115 1.15 6.91 3.10
C TRP A 115 1.54 8.17 3.88
N ALA A 116 1.21 8.23 5.17
CA ALA A 116 1.64 9.32 6.03
C ALA A 116 3.18 9.36 6.16
N ALA A 117 3.83 8.20 6.29
CA ALA A 117 5.29 8.12 6.31
C ALA A 117 5.91 8.61 4.99
N PHE A 118 5.29 8.31 3.84
CA PHE A 118 5.72 8.87 2.56
C PHE A 118 5.54 10.38 2.51
N MET A 119 4.41 10.93 2.95
CA MET A 119 4.20 12.38 2.98
C MET A 119 5.22 13.10 3.88
N VAL A 120 5.56 12.54 5.04
CA VAL A 120 6.61 13.07 5.91
C VAL A 120 7.98 12.97 5.21
N THR A 121 8.24 11.87 4.51
CA THR A 121 9.49 11.68 3.77
C THR A 121 9.60 12.63 2.58
N ASP A 122 8.50 12.93 1.90
CA ASP A 122 8.45 13.91 0.81
C ASP A 122 8.88 15.28 1.33
N GLU A 123 8.41 15.70 2.51
CA GLU A 123 8.80 16.97 3.12
C GLU A 123 10.28 16.98 3.53
N ILE A 124 10.76 15.91 4.17
CA ILE A 124 12.18 15.76 4.54
C ILE A 124 13.06 15.84 3.28
N CYS A 125 12.74 15.06 2.25
CA CYS A 125 13.55 14.96 1.03
C CYS A 125 13.24 16.02 -0.03
N LYS A 126 12.31 16.95 0.26
CA LYS A 126 11.81 17.99 -0.67
C LYS A 126 11.33 17.43 -2.01
N GLN A 127 10.63 16.29 -1.99
CA GLN A 127 10.08 15.59 -3.17
C GLN A 127 8.61 15.96 -3.42
N TYR A 128 8.37 17.20 -3.83
CA TYR A 128 6.99 17.70 -3.98
C TYR A 128 6.24 17.14 -5.20
N ASP A 129 6.96 16.64 -6.21
CA ASP A 129 6.35 16.07 -7.42
C ASP A 129 5.52 14.81 -7.14
N THR A 130 5.94 13.99 -6.16
CA THR A 130 5.26 12.73 -5.79
C THR A 130 4.22 12.90 -4.70
N GLN A 131 4.25 14.02 -3.96
CA GLN A 131 3.40 14.27 -2.81
C GLN A 131 1.90 14.21 -3.14
N SER A 132 1.52 14.72 -4.32
CA SER A 132 0.12 14.69 -4.75
C SER A 132 -0.44 13.26 -4.79
N SER A 133 0.35 12.30 -5.28
CA SER A 133 -0.06 10.89 -5.37
C SER A 133 -0.19 10.25 -3.99
N HIS A 134 0.75 10.52 -3.08
CA HIS A 134 0.69 10.02 -1.71
C HIS A 134 -0.53 10.58 -0.95
N VAL A 135 -0.82 11.87 -1.09
CA VAL A 135 -2.00 12.52 -0.52
C VAL A 135 -3.29 11.94 -1.09
N SER A 136 -3.37 11.73 -2.41
CA SER A 136 -4.55 11.11 -3.04
C SER A 136 -4.80 9.70 -2.53
N LEU A 137 -3.76 8.88 -2.37
CA LEU A 137 -3.88 7.51 -1.85
C LEU A 137 -4.28 7.49 -0.38
N PHE A 138 -3.67 8.35 0.45
CA PHE A 138 -4.06 8.53 1.84
C PHE A 138 -5.54 8.92 1.95
N THR A 139 -5.95 9.92 1.18
CA THR A 139 -7.33 10.44 1.17
C THR A 139 -8.30 9.39 0.68
N ALA A 140 -8.01 8.67 -0.40
CA ALA A 140 -8.87 7.62 -0.93
C ALA A 140 -9.07 6.47 0.07
N GLN A 141 -8.02 6.09 0.81
CA GLN A 141 -8.13 5.08 1.86
C GLN A 141 -8.92 5.58 3.07
N LEU A 142 -8.69 6.83 3.51
CA LEU A 142 -9.44 7.43 4.59
C LEU A 142 -10.93 7.54 4.23
N LEU A 143 -11.24 8.01 3.02
CA LEU A 143 -12.61 8.06 2.49
C LEU A 143 -13.23 6.67 2.43
N THR A 144 -12.48 5.66 1.96
CA THR A 144 -12.97 4.28 1.97
C THR A 144 -13.34 3.85 3.39
N LEU A 145 -12.46 4.03 4.38
CA LEU A 145 -12.71 3.67 5.76
C LEU A 145 -13.94 4.38 6.33
N VAL A 146 -14.08 5.69 6.07
CA VAL A 146 -15.25 6.48 6.46
C VAL A 146 -16.52 5.94 5.77
N SER A 147 -16.47 5.62 4.47
CA SER A 147 -17.59 5.03 3.74
C SER A 147 -17.99 3.66 4.30
N LEU A 148 -17.05 2.83 4.75
CA LEU A 148 -17.39 1.54 5.38
C LEU A 148 -18.24 1.73 6.64
N HIS A 149 -17.98 2.78 7.42
CA HIS A 149 -18.74 3.13 8.64
C HIS A 149 -20.06 3.83 8.35
N LEU A 150 -20.09 4.77 7.39
CA LEU A 150 -21.25 5.62 7.14
C LEU A 150 -22.30 5.01 6.21
N LEU A 151 -21.90 4.16 5.27
CA LEU A 151 -22.86 3.50 4.39
C LEU A 151 -23.70 2.51 5.21
N PRO A 152 -24.99 2.34 4.89
CA PRO A 152 -25.85 1.38 5.58
C PRO A 152 -25.30 -0.06 5.48
N SER A 153 -25.71 -0.89 6.45
CA SER A 153 -25.36 -2.32 6.48
C SER A 153 -26.35 -3.14 5.64
#